data_AF-K2PU80-F1
#
_entry.id   AF-K2PU80-F1
#
_cell.length_a   1.000
_cell.length_b   1.000
_cell.length_c   1.000
_cell.angle_alpha   90.00
_cell.angle_beta   90.00
_cell.angle_gamma   90.00
#
_symmetry.space_group_name_H-M   'P 1'
#
loop_
_entity.id
_entity.type
_entity.pdbx_description
1 polymer ?
#
loop_
_entity_poly.entity_id
_entity_poly.type
_entity_poly.pdbx_seq_one_letter_code
_entity_poly.pdbx_strand_id
1 'polypeptide(L)'
;MPSEIANSPNQFVEKIWRSLPGDIVDKEFDKYLPKLQALGCPLANSFIDLKPKIHTIRKGHRFKEGDWIHPVIYNRTKNRFQFAPTFGCTGIQTISITYGKYLCDWYGSTPTIFIDGGAVDYRTIERLAIADGFPDIKSFIYWFDQDIEGQIIHWTNTRYQ
;
A
#
# COMPACT_ATOMS: atom_id res chain seq x y z
N MET A 1 0.20 -1.76 -9.86
CA MET A 1 1.42 -1.41 -9.11
C MET A 1 2.61 -1.93 -9.89
N PRO A 2 3.77 -1.27 -9.82
CA PRO A 2 4.98 -1.80 -10.42
C PRO A 2 5.39 -3.11 -9.73
N SER A 3 6.04 -4.00 -10.48
CA SER A 3 6.62 -5.25 -9.95
C SER A 3 7.80 -5.00 -9.01
N GLU A 4 8.40 -3.81 -9.10
CA GLU A 4 9.57 -3.39 -8.33
C GLU A 4 9.34 -2.01 -7.72
N ILE A 5 9.90 -1.80 -6.53
CA ILE A 5 10.03 -0.50 -5.87
C ILE A 5 11.48 -0.41 -5.37
N ALA A 6 12.17 0.70 -5.67
CA ALA A 6 13.56 0.92 -5.28
C ALA A 6 14.51 -0.25 -5.66
N ASN A 7 14.40 -0.75 -6.91
CA ASN A 7 15.19 -1.87 -7.46
C ASN A 7 15.02 -3.21 -6.72
N SER A 8 13.97 -3.35 -5.91
CA SER A 8 13.64 -4.60 -5.21
C SER A 8 12.26 -5.08 -5.62
N PRO A 9 12.03 -6.41 -5.73
CA PRO A 9 10.69 -6.96 -5.91
C PRO A 9 9.76 -6.44 -4.81
N ASN A 10 8.64 -5.83 -5.19
CA ASN A 10 7.73 -5.22 -4.20
C ASN A 10 7.01 -6.28 -3.36
N GLN A 11 6.91 -7.53 -3.84
CA GLN A 11 6.23 -8.65 -3.15
C GLN A 11 4.82 -8.26 -2.66
N PHE A 12 4.17 -7.41 -3.46
CA PHE A 12 2.89 -6.79 -3.12
C PHE A 12 1.78 -7.84 -2.93
N VAL A 13 1.83 -8.94 -3.68
CA VAL A 13 0.85 -10.03 -3.59
C VAL A 13 0.89 -10.62 -2.19
N GLU A 14 2.07 -10.99 -1.72
CA GLU A 14 2.31 -11.66 -0.45
C GLU A 14 2.10 -10.72 0.72
N LYS A 15 2.53 -9.46 0.60
CA LYS A 15 2.26 -8.41 1.60
C LYS A 15 0.76 -8.18 1.79
N ILE A 16 -0.06 -8.24 0.73
CA ILE A 16 -1.52 -8.17 0.86
C ILE A 16 -2.07 -9.43 1.50
N TRP A 17 -1.67 -10.62 1.05
CA TRP A 17 -2.13 -11.88 1.67
C TRP A 17 -1.83 -11.91 3.17
N ARG A 18 -0.66 -11.41 3.59
CA ARG A 18 -0.28 -11.27 5.01
C ARG A 18 -1.16 -10.31 5.82
N SER A 19 -1.89 -9.42 5.16
CA SER A 19 -2.84 -8.50 5.82
C SER A 19 -4.24 -9.08 5.98
N LEU A 20 -4.54 -10.19 5.30
CA LEU A 20 -5.86 -10.83 5.36
C LEU A 20 -5.98 -11.72 6.62
N PRO A 21 -7.21 -11.94 7.11
CA PRO A 21 -7.47 -12.89 8.19
C PRO A 21 -6.88 -14.28 7.90
N GLY A 22 -6.26 -14.90 8.90
CA GLY A 22 -5.54 -16.18 8.73
C GLY A 22 -6.41 -17.30 8.16
N ASP A 23 -7.68 -17.35 8.56
CA ASP A 23 -8.63 -18.34 8.05
C ASP A 23 -8.95 -18.17 6.56
N ILE A 24 -8.86 -16.94 6.03
CA ILE A 24 -8.94 -16.68 4.58
C ILE A 24 -7.66 -17.15 3.90
N VAL A 25 -6.49 -16.84 4.47
CA VAL A 25 -5.20 -17.26 3.91
C VAL A 25 -5.13 -18.79 3.78
N ASP A 26 -5.42 -19.51 4.87
CA ASP A 26 -5.32 -20.97 4.94
C ASP A 26 -6.30 -21.68 3.98
N LYS A 27 -7.47 -21.08 3.71
CA LYS A 27 -8.49 -21.69 2.84
C LYS A 27 -8.33 -21.33 1.36
N GLU A 28 -7.82 -20.14 1.07
CA GLU A 28 -7.91 -19.56 -0.25
C GLU A 28 -6.57 -19.46 -0.98
N PHE A 29 -5.44 -19.27 -0.28
CA PHE A 29 -4.16 -18.95 -0.94
C PHE A 29 -3.74 -19.97 -1.99
N ASP A 30 -3.84 -21.27 -1.66
CA ASP A 30 -3.48 -22.37 -2.56
C ASP A 30 -4.27 -22.38 -3.86
N LYS A 31 -5.48 -21.79 -3.88
CA LYS A 31 -6.30 -21.68 -5.10
C LYS A 31 -5.69 -20.71 -6.11
N TYR A 32 -4.96 -19.69 -5.63
CA TYR A 32 -4.38 -18.64 -6.47
C TYR A 32 -2.93 -18.94 -6.86
N LEU A 33 -2.23 -19.76 -6.07
CA LEU A 33 -0.80 -20.06 -6.23
C LEU A 33 -0.43 -20.61 -7.62
N PRO A 34 -1.14 -21.60 -8.21
CA PRO A 34 -0.78 -22.13 -9.53
C PRO A 34 -0.81 -21.06 -10.62
N LYS A 35 -1.78 -20.14 -10.56
CA LYS A 35 -1.91 -19.06 -11.56
C LYS A 35 -0.86 -17.96 -11.36
N LEU A 36 -0.50 -17.65 -10.12
CA LEU A 36 0.60 -16.74 -9.81
C LEU A 36 1.93 -17.25 -10.37
N GLN A 37 2.21 -18.54 -10.18
CA GLN A 37 3.40 -19.20 -10.73
C GLN A 37 3.38 -19.20 -12.26
N ALA A 38 2.25 -19.55 -12.88
CA ALA A 38 2.11 -19.55 -14.35
C ALA A 38 2.28 -18.15 -14.97
N LEU A 39 1.98 -17.09 -14.22
CA LEU A 39 2.19 -15.70 -14.64
C LEU A 39 3.63 -15.20 -14.39
N GLY A 40 4.50 -16.02 -13.79
CA GLY A 40 5.86 -15.63 -13.43
C GLY A 40 5.90 -14.53 -12.37
N CYS A 41 4.90 -14.48 -11.49
CA CYS A 41 4.87 -13.50 -10.41
C CYS A 41 6.03 -13.82 -9.44
N PRO A 42 6.93 -12.88 -9.13
CA PRO A 42 8.02 -13.12 -8.21
C PRO A 42 7.45 -13.25 -6.79
N LEU A 43 7.39 -14.49 -6.30
CA LEU A 43 6.91 -14.80 -4.96
C LEU A 43 8.08 -14.87 -3.97
N ALA A 44 7.87 -14.40 -2.75
CA ALA A 44 8.81 -14.47 -1.66
C ALA A 44 9.06 -15.94 -1.26
N ASN A 45 10.32 -16.25 -0.96
CA ASN A 45 10.70 -17.57 -0.46
C ASN A 45 10.16 -17.85 0.96
N SER A 46 9.84 -16.79 1.73
CA SER A 46 9.29 -16.86 3.09
C SER A 46 8.26 -15.77 3.30
N PHE A 47 7.10 -16.14 3.85
CA PHE A 47 6.04 -15.22 4.25
C PHE A 47 6.28 -14.58 5.63
N ILE A 48 7.14 -15.17 6.45
CA ILE A 48 7.27 -14.84 7.88
C ILE A 48 7.84 -13.42 8.06
N ASP A 49 8.86 -13.07 7.27
CA ASP A 49 9.58 -11.80 7.40
C ASP A 49 8.91 -10.62 6.67
N LEU A 50 7.80 -10.89 5.97
CA LEU A 50 7.08 -9.85 5.22
C LEU A 50 6.20 -9.03 6.14
N LYS A 51 6.46 -7.72 6.16
CA LYS A 51 5.56 -6.73 6.77
C LYS A 51 4.29 -6.62 5.93
N PRO A 52 3.09 -6.75 6.53
CA PRO A 52 1.84 -6.74 5.78
C PRO A 52 1.55 -5.36 5.19
N LYS A 53 0.97 -5.35 3.99
CA LYS A 53 0.41 -4.15 3.37
C LYS A 53 -1.06 -4.06 3.78
N ILE A 54 -1.40 -3.12 4.65
CA ILE A 54 -2.71 -3.09 5.35
C ILE A 54 -3.63 -1.93 4.88
N HIS A 55 -3.10 -1.08 4.01
CA HIS A 55 -3.82 0.02 3.36
C HIS A 55 -3.12 0.39 2.04
N THR A 56 -3.69 1.32 1.28
CA THR A 56 -2.96 1.96 0.18
C THR A 56 -3.25 3.44 0.02
N ILE A 57 -2.25 4.22 -0.38
CA ILE A 57 -2.41 5.65 -0.67
C ILE A 57 -2.72 5.86 -2.15
N ARG A 58 -3.73 6.68 -2.44
CA ARG A 58 -4.11 7.07 -3.80
C ARG A 58 -4.44 8.55 -3.89
N LYS A 59 -4.00 9.19 -4.97
CA LYS A 59 -4.37 10.57 -5.31
C LYS A 59 -5.87 10.68 -5.61
N GLY A 60 -6.48 11.78 -5.17
CA GLY A 60 -7.90 12.08 -5.32
C GLY A 60 -8.82 11.36 -4.32
N HIS A 61 -10.12 11.62 -4.43
CA HIS A 61 -11.13 11.22 -3.44
C HIS A 61 -12.19 10.27 -4.04
N ARG A 62 -11.74 9.14 -4.60
CA ARG A 62 -12.62 8.23 -5.34
C ARG A 62 -13.28 7.16 -4.46
N PHE A 63 -12.58 6.67 -3.43
CA PHE A 63 -13.07 5.58 -2.60
C PHE A 63 -13.90 6.12 -1.43
N LYS A 64 -14.85 5.31 -0.99
CA LYS A 64 -15.61 5.51 0.25
C LYS A 64 -15.60 4.21 1.07
N GLU A 65 -15.86 4.35 2.36
CA GLU A 65 -16.05 3.20 3.23
C GLU A 65 -17.18 2.30 2.71
N GLY A 66 -16.96 0.98 2.79
CA GLY A 66 -17.85 -0.03 2.23
C GLY A 66 -17.62 -0.36 0.74
N ASP A 67 -16.79 0.40 0.01
CA ASP A 67 -16.44 0.03 -1.37
C ASP A 67 -15.66 -1.28 -1.42
N TRP A 68 -15.91 -2.11 -2.43
CA TRP A 68 -15.18 -3.35 -2.65
C TRP A 68 -13.80 -3.11 -3.30
N ILE A 69 -12.79 -3.79 -2.77
CA ILE A 69 -11.42 -3.78 -3.28
C ILE A 69 -11.16 -5.10 -3.99
N HIS A 70 -10.84 -5.01 -5.28
CA HIS A 70 -10.45 -6.14 -6.11
C HIS A 70 -8.91 -6.18 -6.25
N PRO A 71 -8.21 -7.07 -5.53
CA PRO A 71 -6.75 -7.15 -5.59
C PRO A 71 -6.31 -7.78 -6.92
N VAL A 72 -5.86 -6.94 -7.86
CA VAL A 72 -5.54 -7.35 -9.23
C VAL A 72 -4.11 -7.02 -9.66
N ILE A 73 -3.49 -7.94 -10.39
CA ILE A 73 -2.24 -7.74 -11.14
C ILE A 73 -2.50 -7.72 -12.64
N TYR A 74 -1.59 -7.12 -13.40
CA TYR A 74 -1.69 -6.95 -14.86
C TYR A 74 -3.03 -6.34 -15.31
N ASN A 75 -3.54 -5.38 -14.53
CA ASN A 75 -4.83 -4.74 -14.80
C ASN A 75 -4.85 -4.08 -16.19
N ARG A 76 -6.00 -4.14 -16.88
CA ARG A 76 -6.18 -3.66 -18.26
C ARG A 76 -5.30 -4.37 -19.31
N THR A 77 -4.85 -5.58 -19.02
CA THR A 77 -4.17 -6.45 -19.99
C THR A 77 -4.92 -7.78 -20.13
N LYS A 78 -4.59 -8.56 -21.17
CA LYS A 78 -5.11 -9.93 -21.35
C LYS A 78 -4.73 -10.88 -20.21
N ASN A 79 -3.69 -10.56 -19.44
CA ASN A 79 -3.20 -11.35 -18.31
C ASN A 79 -3.75 -10.85 -16.97
N ARG A 80 -4.78 -9.98 -16.97
CA ARG A 80 -5.40 -9.49 -15.73
C ARG A 80 -5.80 -10.65 -14.84
N PHE A 81 -5.35 -10.62 -13.60
CA PHE A 81 -5.64 -11.67 -12.62
C PHE A 81 -5.96 -11.07 -11.26
N GLN A 82 -7.05 -11.53 -10.65
CA GLN A 82 -7.38 -11.23 -9.26
C GLN A 82 -6.72 -12.31 -8.39
N PHE A 83 -5.74 -11.90 -7.57
CA PHE A 83 -4.85 -12.84 -6.89
C PHE A 83 -5.24 -13.13 -5.44
N ALA A 84 -6.33 -12.54 -4.96
CA ALA A 84 -6.93 -12.78 -3.65
C ALA A 84 -8.44 -12.55 -3.71
N PRO A 85 -9.22 -13.03 -2.73
CA PRO A 85 -10.64 -12.69 -2.62
C PRO A 85 -10.87 -11.17 -2.60
N THR A 86 -12.05 -10.75 -3.02
CA THR A 86 -12.47 -9.34 -2.88
C THR A 86 -12.69 -9.05 -1.40
N PHE A 87 -12.25 -7.89 -0.92
CA PHE A 87 -12.41 -7.45 0.47
C PHE A 87 -12.90 -6.00 0.55
N GLY A 88 -13.56 -5.64 1.65
CA GLY A 88 -14.17 -4.32 1.81
C GLY A 88 -13.16 -3.25 2.22
N CYS A 89 -13.38 -2.02 1.75
CA CYS A 89 -12.79 -0.82 2.33
C CYS A 89 -13.43 -0.58 3.70
N THR A 90 -12.65 -0.74 4.76
CA THR A 90 -13.09 -0.58 6.15
C THR A 90 -13.03 0.87 6.63
N GLY A 91 -12.44 1.77 5.84
CA GLY A 91 -12.44 3.20 6.11
C GLY A 91 -11.43 3.98 5.28
N ILE A 92 -11.56 5.30 5.36
CA ILE A 92 -10.76 6.28 4.61
C ILE A 92 -10.19 7.31 5.58
N GLN A 93 -8.93 7.70 5.37
CA GLN A 93 -8.36 8.93 5.94
C GLN A 93 -7.91 9.82 4.78
N THR A 94 -8.03 11.13 4.94
CA THR A 94 -7.44 12.07 3.97
C THR A 94 -5.94 12.15 4.16
N ILE A 95 -5.20 12.31 3.09
CA ILE A 95 -3.75 12.51 3.13
C ILE A 95 -3.36 13.63 2.19
N SER A 96 -2.47 14.51 2.64
CA SER A 96 -1.75 15.42 1.78
C SER A 96 -0.25 15.34 2.02
N ILE A 97 0.51 15.46 0.94
CA ILE A 97 1.98 15.53 0.96
C ILE A 97 2.34 16.86 0.31
N THR A 98 3.10 17.70 1.00
CA THR A 98 3.54 18.99 0.46
C THR A 98 5.06 19.18 0.58
N TYR A 99 5.66 19.61 -0.52
CA TYR A 99 7.07 19.94 -0.68
C TYR A 99 7.34 21.45 -0.54
N GLY A 100 6.37 22.22 -0.03
CA GLY A 100 6.42 23.67 0.08
C GLY A 100 7.70 24.22 0.74
N LYS A 101 8.25 25.27 0.13
CA LYS A 101 9.56 25.89 0.42
C LYS A 101 9.78 26.31 1.88
N TYR A 102 8.73 26.66 2.63
CA TYR A 102 8.83 27.12 4.02
C TYR A 102 8.87 26.01 5.08
N LEU A 103 8.54 24.76 4.73
CA LEU A 103 8.57 23.61 5.64
C LEU A 103 9.83 22.75 5.44
N CYS A 104 10.35 22.70 4.20
CA CYS A 104 11.53 21.93 3.83
C CYS A 104 12.85 22.47 4.45
N ASP A 105 12.91 23.78 4.73
CA ASP A 105 14.10 24.44 5.29
C ASP A 105 14.32 24.14 6.78
N TRP A 106 13.28 23.70 7.51
CA TRP A 106 13.40 23.34 8.94
C TRP A 106 13.68 21.84 9.17
N TYR A 107 13.25 20.98 8.23
CA TYR A 107 13.27 19.52 8.38
C TYR A 107 14.20 18.78 7.41
N GLY A 108 14.91 19.49 6.54
CA GLY A 108 15.88 18.90 5.62
C GLY A 108 15.21 17.98 4.60
N SER A 109 14.82 18.53 3.45
CA SER A 109 14.44 17.77 2.23
C SER A 109 13.28 16.77 2.32
N THR A 110 12.56 16.70 3.43
CA THR A 110 11.40 15.80 3.61
C THR A 110 10.10 16.59 3.50
N PRO A 111 9.12 16.11 2.70
CA PRO A 111 7.83 16.77 2.60
C PRO A 111 7.09 16.69 3.93
N THR A 112 6.25 17.67 4.21
CA THR A 112 5.30 17.57 5.33
C THR A 112 4.11 16.73 4.90
N ILE A 113 3.75 15.77 5.73
CA ILE A 113 2.62 14.87 5.49
C ILE A 113 1.53 15.19 6.50
N PHE A 114 0.32 15.38 6.00
CA PHE A 114 -0.87 15.56 6.83
C PHE A 114 -1.80 14.36 6.65
N ILE A 115 -2.35 13.88 7.74
CA ILE A 115 -3.42 12.88 7.76
C ILE A 115 -4.61 13.49 8.49
N ASP A 116 -5.77 13.48 7.85
CA ASP A 116 -7.00 14.12 8.38
C ASP A 116 -6.79 15.59 8.80
N GLY A 117 -5.90 16.29 8.08
CA GLY A 117 -5.55 17.68 8.30
C GLY A 117 -4.49 17.93 9.39
N GLY A 118 -4.09 16.90 10.15
CA GLY A 118 -3.02 16.99 11.15
C GLY A 118 -1.66 16.59 10.60
N ALA A 119 -0.63 17.38 10.86
CA ALA A 119 0.74 17.02 10.51
C ALA A 119 1.21 15.82 11.36
N VAL A 120 1.80 14.81 10.72
CA VAL A 120 2.23 13.59 11.40
C VAL A 120 3.75 13.53 11.61
N ASP A 121 4.17 12.84 12.68
CA ASP A 121 5.58 12.68 13.00
C ASP A 121 6.30 11.65 12.11
N TYR A 122 7.62 11.62 12.18
CA TYR A 122 8.46 10.71 11.42
C TYR A 122 8.10 9.22 11.65
N ARG A 123 7.71 8.83 12.88
CA ARG A 123 7.37 7.44 13.21
C ARG A 123 6.06 7.03 12.57
N THR A 124 5.09 7.93 12.53
CA THR A 124 3.82 7.72 11.82
C THR A 124 4.06 7.64 10.32
N ILE A 125 4.94 8.49 9.75
CA ILE A 125 5.32 8.41 8.34
C ILE A 125 6.01 7.07 8.01
N GLU A 126 6.90 6.58 8.86
CA GLU A 126 7.56 5.28 8.69
C GLU A 126 6.54 4.14 8.68
N ARG A 127 5.65 4.12 9.68
CA ARG A 127 4.58 3.11 9.78
C ARG A 127 3.63 3.18 8.59
N LEU A 128 3.30 4.39 8.11
CA LEU A 128 2.47 4.61 6.93
C LEU A 128 3.13 4.02 5.68
N ALA A 129 4.37 4.42 5.39
CA ALA A 129 5.13 3.97 4.22
C ALA A 129 5.25 2.43 4.18
N ILE A 130 5.65 1.83 5.28
CA ILE A 130 5.82 0.37 5.40
C ILE A 130 4.49 -0.36 5.19
N ALA A 131 3.41 0.15 5.77
CA ALA A 131 2.07 -0.42 5.66
C ALA A 131 1.42 -0.19 4.28
N ASP A 132 1.90 0.78 3.49
CA ASP A 132 1.60 0.91 2.06
C ASP A 132 2.52 0.04 1.19
N GLY A 133 3.44 -0.72 1.79
CA GLY A 133 4.28 -1.72 1.13
C GLY A 133 5.66 -1.21 0.70
N PHE A 134 6.04 0.02 1.04
CA PHE A 134 7.39 0.54 0.79
C PHE A 134 8.41 -0.07 1.76
N PRO A 135 9.69 -0.21 1.36
CA PRO A 135 10.73 -0.72 2.26
C PRO A 135 11.14 0.30 3.32
N ASP A 136 11.06 1.60 3.01
CA ASP A 136 11.47 2.70 3.87
C ASP A 136 10.80 4.04 3.45
N ILE A 137 10.98 5.07 4.28
CA ILE A 137 10.46 6.42 4.02
C ILE A 137 11.06 7.04 2.76
N LYS A 138 12.35 6.79 2.48
CA LYS A 138 13.03 7.38 1.32
C LYS A 138 12.39 6.93 0.01
N SER A 139 12.08 5.65 -0.10
CA SER A 139 11.40 5.04 -1.26
C SER A 139 9.97 5.55 -1.40
N PHE A 140 9.29 5.76 -0.28
CA PHE A 140 7.95 6.35 -0.25
C PHE A 140 7.95 7.81 -0.76
N ILE A 141 8.85 8.65 -0.26
CA ILE A 141 9.00 10.05 -0.70
C ILE A 141 9.38 10.11 -2.18
N TYR A 142 10.34 9.27 -2.61
CA TYR A 142 10.76 9.21 -4.00
C TYR A 142 9.61 8.80 -4.94
N TRP A 143 8.68 7.97 -4.46
CA TRP A 143 7.49 7.59 -5.21
C TRP A 143 6.46 8.71 -5.31
N PHE A 144 6.27 9.46 -4.22
CA PHE A 144 5.36 10.61 -4.16
C PHE A 144 6.14 11.91 -4.35
N ASP A 145 6.87 12.07 -5.45
CA ASP A 145 7.83 13.16 -5.72
C ASP A 145 7.20 14.55 -5.98
N GLN A 146 5.89 14.68 -5.80
CA GLN A 146 5.12 15.89 -6.03
C GLN A 146 4.07 16.09 -4.95
N ASP A 147 3.57 17.31 -4.83
CA ASP A 147 2.43 17.61 -3.98
C ASP A 147 1.22 16.74 -4.38
N ILE A 148 0.63 16.08 -3.39
CA ILE A 148 -0.58 15.28 -3.59
C ILE A 148 -1.62 15.58 -2.52
N GLU A 149 -2.87 15.49 -2.94
CA GLU A 149 -4.04 15.33 -2.08
C GLU A 149 -4.73 14.03 -2.47
N GLY A 150 -5.14 13.25 -1.48
CA GLY A 150 -5.71 11.95 -1.72
C GLY A 150 -6.28 11.26 -0.49
N GLN A 151 -6.31 9.94 -0.58
CA GLN A 151 -6.91 9.06 0.40
C GLN A 151 -5.95 7.93 0.80
N ILE A 152 -5.93 7.64 2.09
CA ILE A 152 -5.48 6.36 2.64
C ILE A 152 -6.70 5.44 2.64
N ILE A 153 -6.62 4.34 1.88
CA ILE A 153 -7.71 3.38 1.73
C ILE A 153 -7.39 2.15 2.57
N HIS A 154 -8.15 1.94 3.63
CA HIS A 154 -7.93 0.85 4.57
C HIS A 154 -8.81 -0.35 4.24
N TRP A 155 -8.26 -1.56 4.41
CA TRP A 155 -9.00 -2.83 4.47
C TRP A 155 -8.76 -3.56 5.79
N THR A 156 -8.14 -2.86 6.74
CA THR A 156 -7.96 -3.29 8.13
C THR A 156 -8.46 -2.18 9.05
N ASN A 157 -8.54 -2.43 10.36
CA ASN A 157 -9.01 -1.44 11.32
C ASN A 157 -7.92 -0.42 11.74
N THR A 158 -6.71 -0.52 11.18
CA THR A 158 -5.61 0.40 11.49
C THR A 158 -5.92 1.81 11.01
N ARG A 159 -5.69 2.82 11.86
CA ARG A 159 -5.77 4.24 11.53
C ARG A 159 -4.55 4.97 12.07
N TYR A 160 -4.23 6.10 11.47
CA TYR A 160 -3.11 6.97 11.85
C TYR A 160 -3.64 8.22 12.57
N GLN A 161 -2.87 8.70 13.54
CA GLN A 161 -3.10 9.93 14.31
C GLN A 161 -1.80 10.72 14.37
#